data_AF-A0A7T6ZED1-F1
#
_entry.id   AF-A0A7T6ZED1-F1
#
_cell.length_a   1.000
_cell.length_b   1.000
_cell.length_c   1.000
_cell.angle_alpha   90.00
_cell.angle_beta   90.00
_cell.angle_gamma   90.00
#
_symmetry.space_group_name_H-M   'P 1'
#
loop_
_entity.id
_entity.type
_entity.pdbx_description
1 polymer ?
#
loop_
_entity_poly.entity_id
_entity_poly.type
_entity_poly.pdbx_seq_one_letter_code
_entity_poly.pdbx_strand_id
1 'polypeptide(L)'
;MASGYLGLWYAYQDYDKEKGSFSSYAFIRVKYEMLTMLRKDSTYQERHVYFASDSPELESLLNLTPEHIEPSDRHTLSPYFHPLSPREQLWMIEHAINDQPPRMIAAKHNVTTEAVKSWRKCTAETEKNHAVTSFIIG
;
A
#
# COMPACT_ATOMS: atom_id res chain seq x y z
N MET A 1 3.04 -15.97 20.48
CA MET A 1 2.62 -17.05 21.40
C MET A 1 1.11 -17.35 21.38
N ALA A 2 0.23 -16.48 20.85
CA ALA A 2 -1.23 -16.68 20.90
C ALA A 2 -1.83 -17.68 19.87
N SER A 3 -1.11 -17.98 18.78
CA SER A 3 -1.58 -18.87 17.70
C SER A 3 -1.91 -20.29 18.13
N GLY A 4 -1.17 -20.82 19.11
CA GLY A 4 -1.36 -22.19 19.58
C GLY A 4 -2.74 -22.40 20.21
N TYR A 5 -3.12 -21.52 21.15
CA TYR A 5 -4.42 -21.55 21.80
C TYR A 5 -5.56 -21.23 20.84
N LEU A 6 -5.36 -20.28 19.92
CA LEU A 6 -6.36 -19.93 18.91
C LEU A 6 -6.65 -21.11 17.97
N GLY A 7 -5.60 -21.81 17.51
CA GLY A 7 -5.75 -23.01 16.69
C GLY A 7 -6.44 -24.16 17.43
N LEU A 8 -6.19 -24.30 18.74
CA LEU A 8 -6.86 -25.30 19.56
C LEU A 8 -8.35 -24.99 19.76
N TRP A 9 -8.68 -23.71 19.95
CA TRP A 9 -10.06 -23.24 20.09
C TRP A 9 -10.87 -23.46 18.82
N TYR A 10 -10.31 -23.14 17.66
CA TYR A 10 -10.94 -23.46 16.37
C TYR A 10 -11.08 -24.97 16.15
N ALA A 11 -10.06 -25.75 16.51
CA ALA A 11 -10.14 -27.19 16.41
C ALA A 11 -11.27 -27.75 17.28
N TYR A 12 -11.50 -27.18 18.47
CA TYR A 12 -12.59 -27.58 19.37
C TYR A 12 -13.97 -27.23 18.81
N GLN A 13 -14.14 -26.06 18.19
CA GLN A 13 -15.40 -25.66 17.57
C GLN A 13 -15.75 -26.47 16.32
N ASP A 14 -14.77 -26.70 15.45
CA ASP A 14 -14.97 -27.36 14.14
C ASP A 14 -14.87 -28.89 14.21
N TYR A 15 -14.66 -29.45 15.41
CA TYR A 15 -14.42 -30.88 15.56
C TYR A 15 -15.64 -31.71 15.18
N ASP A 16 -15.41 -32.66 14.28
CA ASP A 16 -16.38 -33.63 13.83
C ASP A 16 -15.84 -35.04 14.11
N LYS A 17 -16.54 -35.75 15.00
CA LYS A 17 -16.20 -37.13 15.42
C LYS A 17 -16.14 -38.09 14.24
N GLU A 18 -16.91 -37.86 13.18
CA GLU A 18 -16.96 -38.73 12.00
C GLU A 18 -15.68 -38.64 11.15
N LYS A 19 -14.91 -37.54 11.29
CA LYS A 19 -13.71 -37.26 10.48
C LYS A 19 -12.40 -37.78 11.10
N GLY A 20 -12.43 -38.32 12.31
CA GLY A 20 -11.27 -38.94 12.96
C GLY A 20 -10.98 -38.40 14.37
N SER A 21 -9.78 -38.71 14.89
CA SER A 21 -9.39 -38.34 16.26
C SER A 21 -9.14 -36.83 16.40
N PHE A 22 -9.72 -36.24 17.45
CA PHE A 22 -9.52 -34.84 17.83
C PHE A 22 -8.05 -34.46 17.96
N SER A 23 -7.22 -35.32 18.57
CA SER A 23 -5.80 -35.02 18.82
C SER A 23 -5.01 -34.80 17.52
N SER A 24 -5.26 -35.64 16.51
CA SER A 24 -4.62 -35.54 15.19
C SER A 24 -5.10 -34.29 14.45
N TYR A 25 -6.41 -33.99 14.50
CA TYR A 25 -6.98 -32.81 13.88
C TYR A 25 -6.47 -31.51 14.52
N ALA A 26 -6.49 -31.43 15.85
CA ALA A 26 -6.02 -30.29 16.62
C ALA A 26 -4.53 -29.99 16.36
N PHE A 27 -3.68 -31.03 16.29
CA PHE A 27 -2.27 -30.86 15.97
C PHE A 27 -2.06 -30.23 14.58
N ILE A 28 -2.78 -30.73 13.57
CA ILE A 28 -2.72 -30.18 12.20
C ILE A 28 -3.21 -28.73 12.18
N ARG A 29 -4.33 -28.43 12.86
CA ARG A 29 -4.91 -27.08 12.90
C ARG A 29 -3.97 -26.09 13.57
N VAL A 30 -3.43 -26.42 14.74
CA VAL A 30 -2.47 -25.57 15.46
C VAL A 30 -1.22 -25.30 14.61
N LYS A 31 -0.66 -26.33 13.98
CA LYS A 31 0.49 -26.19 13.07
C LYS A 31 0.17 -25.23 11.92
N TYR A 32 -1.02 -25.35 11.33
CA TYR A 32 -1.45 -24.48 10.24
C TYR A 32 -1.59 -23.02 10.68
N GLU A 33 -2.19 -22.76 11.84
CA GLU A 33 -2.33 -21.39 12.37
C GLU A 33 -0.98 -20.75 12.66
N MET A 34 -0.04 -21.51 13.23
CA MET A 34 1.33 -21.03 13.47
C MET A 34 2.04 -20.67 12.15
N LEU A 35 1.95 -21.54 11.13
CA LEU A 35 2.52 -21.26 9.81
C LEU A 35 1.88 -20.03 9.16
N THR A 36 0.58 -19.84 9.33
CA THR A 36 -0.15 -18.69 8.77
C THR A 36 0.32 -17.39 9.42
N MET A 37 0.54 -17.38 10.74
CA MET A 37 1.12 -16.22 11.42
C MET A 37 2.55 -15.94 10.94
N LEU A 38 3.40 -16.96 10.87
CA LEU A 38 4.78 -16.78 10.38
C LEU A 38 4.83 -16.22 8.95
N ARG A 39 3.94 -16.68 8.06
CA ARG A 39 3.83 -16.13 6.70
C ARG A 39 3.36 -14.69 6.69
N LYS A 40 2.41 -14.33 7.55
CA LYS A 40 1.97 -12.94 7.71
C LYS A 40 3.09 -12.05 8.22
N ASP A 41 3.84 -12.51 9.22
CA ASP A 41 4.98 -11.78 9.78
C ASP A 41 6.09 -11.61 8.74
N SER A 42 6.41 -12.67 7.98
CA SER A 42 7.37 -12.60 6.85
C SER A 42 6.90 -11.64 5.76
N THR A 43 5.62 -11.68 5.36
CA THR A 43 5.06 -10.75 4.38
C THR A 43 5.07 -9.31 4.90
N TYR A 44 4.78 -9.12 6.18
CA TYR A 44 4.84 -7.83 6.84
C TYR A 44 6.27 -7.30 6.85
N GLN A 45 7.24 -8.14 7.20
CA GLN A 45 8.65 -7.80 7.13
C GLN A 45 9.07 -7.44 5.70
N GLU A 46 8.78 -8.25 4.68
CA GLU A 46 9.12 -7.91 3.29
C GLU A 46 8.54 -6.57 2.82
N ARG A 47 7.32 -6.22 3.27
CA ARG A 47 6.65 -4.96 2.89
C ARG A 47 7.07 -3.75 3.71
N HIS A 48 7.52 -3.96 4.95
CA HIS A 48 7.81 -2.89 5.90
C HIS A 48 9.29 -2.78 6.30
N VAL A 49 10.17 -3.69 5.86
CA VAL A 49 11.62 -3.67 6.15
C VAL A 49 12.41 -2.70 5.25
N TYR A 50 11.78 -2.02 4.29
CA TYR A 50 12.47 -0.97 3.54
C TYR A 50 12.89 0.25 4.37
N PHE A 51 12.55 0.30 5.67
CA PHE A 51 12.90 1.39 6.58
C PHE A 51 13.65 0.92 7.83
N ALA A 52 14.05 -0.34 7.90
CA ALA A 52 14.82 -0.90 9.02
C ALA A 52 16.27 -1.18 8.61
N SER A 53 16.86 -0.33 7.76
CA SER A 53 18.31 -0.26 7.69
C SER A 53 18.78 0.68 8.79
N ASP A 54 19.82 0.27 9.52
CA ASP A 54 20.65 1.10 10.38
C ASP A 54 21.38 2.20 9.56
N SER A 55 20.64 2.94 8.76
CA SER A 55 21.12 4.14 8.07
C SER A 55 20.92 5.30 9.05
N PRO A 56 22.02 5.91 9.54
CA PRO A 56 21.92 7.12 10.36
C PRO A 56 21.25 8.28 9.60
N GLU A 57 21.21 8.21 8.26
CA GLU A 57 20.49 9.20 7.44
C GLU A 57 18.95 9.05 7.57
N LEU A 58 18.45 7.82 7.74
CA LEU A 58 17.01 7.57 7.87
C LEU A 58 16.48 7.91 9.27
N GLU A 59 17.26 7.66 10.33
CA GLU A 59 16.90 8.11 11.68
C GLU A 59 16.86 9.64 11.77
N SER A 60 17.78 10.34 11.09
CA SER A 60 17.75 11.81 10.99
C SER A 60 16.48 12.33 10.29
N LEU A 61 16.00 11.63 9.26
CA LEU A 61 14.74 11.93 8.55
C LEU A 61 13.49 11.68 9.41
N LEU A 62 13.50 10.63 10.23
CA LEU A 62 12.37 10.25 11.08
C LEU A 62 12.33 11.01 12.42
N ASN A 63 13.46 11.58 12.86
CA ASN A 63 13.58 12.42 14.06
C ASN A 63 13.13 13.88 13.83
N LEU A 64 12.58 14.20 12.65
CA LEU A 64 11.86 15.44 12.46
C LEU A 64 10.58 15.39 13.29
N THR A 65 10.66 15.98 14.49
CA THR A 65 9.52 16.28 15.36
C THR A 65 8.34 16.85 14.55
N PRO A 66 7.09 16.58 14.94
CA PRO A 66 5.89 17.03 14.21
C PRO A 66 5.72 18.56 14.13
N GLU A 67 6.67 19.33 14.67
CA GLU A 67 6.68 20.79 14.70
C GLU A 67 7.25 21.43 13.43
N HIS A 68 7.90 20.66 12.54
CA HIS A 68 8.58 21.19 11.34
C HIS A 68 8.12 20.59 10.00
N ILE A 69 6.92 20.00 9.94
CA ILE A 69 6.28 19.77 8.65
C ILE A 69 5.74 21.12 8.18
N GLU A 70 6.61 21.92 7.57
CA GLU A 70 6.16 23.04 6.74
C GLU A 70 5.20 22.47 5.69
N PRO A 71 3.95 22.97 5.57
CA PRO A 71 2.93 22.44 4.66
C PRO A 71 3.23 22.64 3.17
N SER A 72 4.51 22.82 2.81
CA SER A 72 4.98 23.22 1.50
C SER A 72 5.99 22.24 0.89
N ASP A 73 5.81 20.93 1.13
CA ASP A 73 6.49 19.87 0.36
C ASP A 73 6.11 19.86 -1.14
N ARG A 74 5.15 20.70 -1.54
CA ARG A 74 4.75 20.89 -2.93
C ARG A 74 5.90 21.37 -3.82
N HIS A 75 6.83 22.18 -3.28
CA HIS A 75 7.99 22.65 -4.05
C HIS A 75 9.07 21.56 -4.19
N THR A 76 9.27 20.73 -3.16
CA THR A 76 10.24 19.62 -3.17
C THR A 76 9.82 18.53 -4.16
N LEU A 77 8.52 18.29 -4.30
CA LEU A 77 7.95 17.29 -5.21
C LEU A 77 7.77 17.82 -6.65
N SER A 78 7.90 19.14 -6.87
CA SER A 78 7.75 19.81 -8.17
C SER A 78 8.48 19.13 -9.35
N PRO A 79 9.73 18.63 -9.20
CA PRO A 79 10.44 17.96 -10.30
C PRO A 79 9.77 16.65 -10.75
N TYR A 80 9.12 15.93 -9.82
CA TYR A 80 8.43 14.67 -10.10
C TYR A 80 7.03 14.87 -10.69
N PHE A 81 6.46 16.08 -10.57
CA PHE A 81 5.20 16.44 -11.21
C PHE A 81 5.35 16.79 -12.69
N HIS A 82 6.53 17.24 -13.12
CA HIS A 82 6.76 17.71 -14.49
C HIS A 82 6.47 16.69 -15.63
N PRO A 83 6.69 15.37 -15.46
CA PRO A 83 6.32 14.37 -16.48
C PRO A 83 4.86 13.89 -16.40
N LEU A 84 4.11 14.28 -15.36
CA LEU A 84 2.75 13.79 -15.12
C LEU A 84 1.70 14.67 -15.78
N SER A 85 0.68 14.05 -16.38
CA SER A 85 -0.50 14.72 -16.91
C SER A 85 -1.23 15.49 -15.79
N PRO A 86 -1.87 16.63 -16.07
CA PRO A 86 -2.61 17.41 -15.06
C PRO A 86 -3.61 16.58 -14.23
N ARG A 87 -4.18 15.53 -14.82
CA ARG A 87 -5.13 14.62 -14.15
C ARG A 87 -4.44 13.65 -13.18
N GLU A 88 -3.21 13.24 -13.49
CA GLU A 88 -2.39 12.37 -12.64
C GLU A 88 -1.82 13.16 -11.46
N GLN A 89 -1.38 14.40 -11.70
CA GLN A 89 -0.96 15.32 -10.63
C GLN A 89 -2.12 15.61 -9.68
N LEU A 90 -3.31 15.88 -10.22
CA LEU A 90 -4.52 16.09 -9.44
C LEU A 90 -4.90 14.85 -8.62
N TRP A 91 -4.81 13.65 -9.23
CA TRP A 91 -5.02 12.40 -8.52
C TRP A 91 -4.05 12.24 -7.35
N MET A 92 -2.77 12.51 -7.56
CA MET A 92 -1.75 12.41 -6.54
C MET A 92 -1.97 13.41 -5.38
N ILE A 93 -2.37 14.64 -5.69
CA ILE A 93 -2.66 15.66 -4.66
C ILE A 93 -3.94 15.31 -3.87
N GLU A 94 -5.05 15.05 -4.55
CA GLU A 94 -6.34 14.82 -3.88
C GLU A 94 -6.37 13.46 -3.17
N HIS A 95 -5.82 12.41 -3.78
CA HIS A 95 -5.87 11.06 -3.21
C HIS A 95 -4.68 10.74 -2.31
N ALA A 96 -3.44 11.03 -2.74
CA ALA A 96 -2.25 10.59 -2.01
C ALA A 96 -1.83 11.57 -0.90
N ILE A 97 -2.06 12.87 -1.07
CA ILE A 97 -1.73 13.89 -0.05
C ILE A 97 -2.94 14.16 0.86
N ASN A 98 -4.13 14.34 0.29
CA ASN A 98 -5.33 14.71 1.06
C ASN A 98 -6.19 13.51 1.51
N ASP A 99 -5.70 12.28 1.30
CA ASP A 99 -6.36 11.00 1.65
C ASP A 99 -7.83 10.90 1.20
N GLN A 100 -8.18 11.56 0.09
CA GLN A 100 -9.55 11.56 -0.39
C GLN A 100 -9.88 10.25 -1.12
N PRO A 101 -11.01 9.61 -0.78
CA PRO A 101 -11.41 8.40 -1.48
C PRO A 101 -11.74 8.72 -2.96
N PRO A 102 -11.42 7.82 -3.91
CA PRO A 102 -11.66 8.05 -5.34
C PRO A 102 -13.10 8.40 -5.70
N ARG A 103 -14.06 8.01 -4.85
CA ARG A 103 -15.49 8.34 -4.98
C ARG A 103 -15.76 9.83 -4.77
N MET A 104 -15.05 10.47 -3.83
CA MET A 104 -15.21 11.88 -3.54
C MET A 104 -14.55 12.75 -4.61
N ILE A 105 -13.38 12.33 -5.09
CA ILE A 105 -12.68 12.97 -6.22
C ILE A 105 -13.54 12.89 -7.50
N ALA A 106 -14.17 11.72 -7.74
CA ALA A 106 -15.08 11.51 -8.85
C ALA A 106 -16.27 12.48 -8.81
N ALA A 107 -16.91 12.63 -7.65
CA ALA A 107 -18.00 13.58 -7.45
C ALA A 107 -17.54 15.04 -7.62
N LYS A 108 -16.37 15.39 -7.07
CA LYS A 108 -15.80 16.75 -7.14
C LYS A 108 -15.47 17.18 -8.57
N HIS A 109 -14.99 16.26 -9.40
CA HIS A 109 -14.58 16.52 -10.78
C HIS A 109 -15.59 16.05 -11.83
N ASN A 110 -16.78 15.60 -11.43
CA ASN A 110 -17.82 15.04 -12.32
C ASN A 110 -17.29 13.97 -13.28
N VAL A 111 -16.43 13.08 -12.77
CA VAL A 111 -15.87 11.96 -13.53
C VAL A 111 -16.31 10.63 -12.91
N THR A 112 -16.18 9.54 -13.64
CA THR A 112 -16.46 8.21 -13.10
C THR A 112 -15.35 7.76 -12.14
N THR A 113 -15.69 6.94 -11.15
CA THR A 113 -14.70 6.36 -10.21
C THR A 113 -13.65 5.50 -10.92
N GLU A 114 -13.99 4.95 -12.08
CA GLU A 114 -13.08 4.21 -12.96
C GLU A 114 -12.07 5.13 -13.65
N ALA A 115 -12.50 6.32 -14.09
CA ALA A 115 -11.60 7.33 -14.62
C ALA A 115 -10.58 7.79 -13.56
N VAL A 116 -11.02 8.06 -12.32
CA VAL A 116 -10.13 8.40 -11.21
C VAL A 116 -9.11 7.30 -10.94
N LYS A 117 -9.51 6.02 -10.99
CA LYS A 117 -8.58 4.89 -10.85
C LYS A 117 -7.59 4.79 -12.01
N SER A 118 -8.00 5.17 -13.22
CA SER A 118 -7.13 5.17 -14.40
C SER A 118 -5.99 6.19 -14.29
N TRP A 119 -6.21 7.31 -13.58
CA TRP A 119 -5.19 8.36 -13.34
C TRP A 119 -4.04 7.93 -12.42
N ARG A 120 -4.15 6.79 -11.74
CA ARG A 120 -3.02 6.18 -11.03
C ARG A 120 -2.04 5.50 -11.98
N LYS A 121 -2.51 5.01 -13.13
CA LYS A 121 -1.65 4.33 -14.11
C LYS A 121 -0.96 5.40 -14.94
N CYS A 122 0.30 5.69 -14.64
CA CYS A 122 1.24 6.26 -15.61
C CYS A 122 1.26 5.33 -16.82
N THR A 123 0.45 5.61 -17.84
CA THR A 123 0.61 4.94 -19.13
C THR A 123 1.77 5.63 -19.84
N ALA A 124 2.81 4.86 -20.19
CA ALA A 124 3.94 5.28 -21.02
C ALA A 124 3.54 5.90 -22.39
N GLU A 125 2.24 5.96 -22.72
CA GLU A 125 1.68 6.72 -23.84
C GLU A 125 1.93 8.24 -23.71
N THR A 126 2.01 8.78 -22.48
CA THR A 126 2.31 10.21 -22.24
C THR A 126 3.72 10.59 -22.71
N GLU A 127 4.65 9.62 -22.67
CA GLU A 127 6.04 9.77 -23.13
C GLU A 127 6.13 9.94 -24.65
N LYS A 128 5.22 9.30 -25.41
CA LYS A 128 5.17 9.45 -26.88
C LYS A 128 4.68 10.83 -27.32
N ASN A 129 3.73 11.43 -26.61
CA ASN A 129 3.19 12.74 -26.99
C ASN A 129 4.15 13.90 -26.67
N HIS A 130 5.02 13.75 -25.66
CA HIS A 130 6.07 14.75 -25.38
C HIS A 130 7.18 14.70 -26.44
N ALA A 131 7.58 13.51 -26.90
CA ALA A 131 8.58 13.36 -27.97
C ALA A 131 8.11 13.91 -29.33
N VAL A 132 6.80 13.82 -29.63
CA VAL A 132 6.24 14.34 -30.89
C VAL A 132 6.13 15.88 -30.87
N THR A 133 5.90 16.49 -29.70
CA THR A 133 5.76 17.95 -29.59
C THR A 133 7.13 18.66 -29.62
N SER A 134 8.20 18.03 -29.11
CA SER A 134 9.57 18.57 -29.23
C SER A 134 10.17 18.46 -30.64
N PHE A 135 9.60 17.63 -31.52
CA PHE A 135 10.09 17.46 -32.90
C PHE A 135 9.40 18.40 -33.91
N ILE A 136 8.27 19.03 -33.55
CA ILE A 136 7.50 19.90 -34.47
C ILE A 136 7.87 21.39 -34.29
N ILE A 137 8.57 21.77 -33.21
CA ILE A 137 8.99 23.16 -32.93
C ILE A 137 10.53 23.33 -33.15
N GLY A 138 11.21 22.32 -33.71
CA GLY A 138 12.64 22.37 -34.07
C GLY A 138 12.87 22.58 -35.56
#